data_AF-A0A8X6GDJ1-F1
#
_entry.id   AF-A0A8X6GDJ1-F1
#
_cell.length_a   1.000
_cell.length_b   1.000
_cell.length_c   1.000
_cell.angle_alpha   90.00
_cell.angle_beta   90.00
_cell.angle_gamma   90.00
#
_symmetry.space_group_name_H-M   'P 1'
#
loop_
_entity.id
_entity.type
_entity.pdbx_description
1 polymer ?
#
loop_
_entity_poly.entity_id
_entity_poly.type
_entity_poly.pdbx_seq_one_letter_code
_entity_poly.pdbx_strand_id
1 'polypeptide(L)'
;MDLFRSTLQPVERALTDAKLDKSSIYDVVLVGGSTRTPKIQKLLRDFFNEKELCMPINPDEAVAYGAAVQATILTGRTDEKIKDVLLADVAVVSLATDKSSGDSRSIRITNDKGQLSKEDIERILNEAKPYESEGQEQREKVAGRSSLQSYVYSVKQAAESDSDDRLSSSDKAKVKQICDGITQ
;
A
#
# COMPACT_ATOMS: atom_id res chain seq x y z
N MET A 1 17.59 -3.30 -27.80
CA MET A 1 18.00 -2.45 -26.67
C MET A 1 17.86 -3.26 -25.39
N ASP A 2 18.87 -3.23 -24.52
CA ASP A 2 18.84 -3.88 -23.19
C ASP A 2 17.84 -3.15 -22.28
N LEU A 3 16.82 -3.86 -21.76
CA LEU A 3 15.76 -3.30 -20.90
C LEU A 3 16.33 -2.61 -19.66
N PHE A 4 17.44 -3.10 -19.13
CA PHE A 4 18.11 -2.48 -17.98
C PHE A 4 18.70 -1.11 -18.34
N ARG A 5 19.16 -0.90 -19.58
CA ARG A 5 19.69 0.40 -20.00
C ARG A 5 18.59 1.41 -20.29
N SER A 6 17.41 0.96 -20.75
CA SER A 6 16.28 1.86 -20.96
C SER A 6 15.79 2.53 -19.68
N THR A 7 16.08 1.98 -18.50
CA THR A 7 15.69 2.61 -17.22
C THR A 7 16.50 3.88 -16.92
N LEU A 8 17.60 4.15 -17.62
CA LEU A 8 18.39 5.38 -17.46
C LEU A 8 17.81 6.55 -18.26
N GLN A 9 17.03 6.30 -19.32
CA GLN A 9 16.48 7.37 -20.16
C GLN A 9 15.56 8.32 -19.37
N PRO A 10 14.64 7.84 -18.48
CA PRO A 10 13.85 8.73 -17.64
C PRO A 10 14.70 9.55 -16.66
N VAL A 11 15.82 8.99 -16.17
CA VAL A 11 16.73 9.67 -15.24
C VAL A 11 17.44 10.84 -15.94
N GLU A 12 17.97 10.60 -17.13
CA GLU A 12 18.62 11.63 -17.96
C GLU A 12 17.63 12.75 -18.31
N ARG A 13 16.39 12.39 -18.67
CA ARG A 13 15.34 13.36 -18.96
C ARG A 13 14.99 14.21 -17.75
N ALA A 14 14.84 13.60 -16.56
CA ALA A 14 14.55 14.32 -15.33
C ALA A 14 15.65 15.33 -14.97
N LEU A 15 16.93 14.96 -15.14
CA LEU A 15 18.06 15.88 -14.94
C LEU A 15 18.04 17.04 -15.94
N THR A 16 17.75 16.74 -17.21
CA THR A 16 17.67 17.74 -18.28
C THR A 16 16.54 18.73 -18.02
N ASP A 17 15.35 18.23 -17.68
CA ASP A 17 14.17 19.06 -17.40
C ASP A 17 14.37 19.91 -16.13
N ALA A 18 15.05 19.37 -15.12
CA ALA A 18 15.43 20.09 -13.90
C ALA A 18 16.60 21.07 -14.10
N LYS A 19 17.31 21.00 -15.24
CA LYS A 19 18.55 21.75 -15.52
C LYS A 19 19.62 21.53 -14.44
N LEU A 20 19.73 20.29 -13.98
CA LEU A 20 20.70 19.89 -12.95
C LEU A 20 21.72 18.92 -13.53
N ASP A 21 22.98 19.11 -13.14
CA ASP A 21 24.02 18.13 -13.38
C ASP A 21 23.91 16.97 -12.39
N LYS A 22 24.29 15.77 -12.83
CA LYS A 22 24.30 14.56 -11.98
C LYS A 22 25.12 14.71 -10.69
N SER A 23 26.13 15.57 -10.68
CA SER A 23 26.95 15.88 -9.51
C SER A 23 26.21 16.68 -8.44
N SER A 24 25.17 17.40 -8.83
CA SER A 24 24.36 18.22 -7.91
C SER A 24 23.33 17.39 -7.13
N ILE A 25 23.19 16.11 -7.47
CA ILE A 25 22.28 15.19 -6.77
C ILE A 25 22.92 14.74 -5.45
N TYR A 26 22.31 15.14 -4.34
CA TYR A 26 22.82 14.84 -3.00
C TYR A 26 22.51 13.40 -2.55
N ASP A 27 21.36 12.84 -2.91
CA ASP A 27 20.97 11.47 -2.57
C ASP A 27 20.16 10.84 -3.70
N VAL A 28 20.26 9.50 -3.81
CA VAL A 28 19.42 8.70 -4.72
C VAL A 28 18.63 7.72 -3.88
N VAL A 29 17.32 7.97 -3.76
CA VAL A 29 16.41 7.11 -2.99
C VAL A 29 15.74 6.11 -3.91
N LEU A 30 15.84 4.82 -3.57
CA LEU A 30 15.21 3.73 -4.33
C LEU A 30 13.86 3.34 -3.71
N VAL A 31 12.82 3.31 -4.54
CA VAL A 31 11.46 2.93 -4.13
C VAL A 31 10.86 1.95 -5.13
N GLY A 32 10.12 0.96 -4.64
CA GLY A 32 9.48 -0.11 -5.40
C GLY A 32 10.33 -1.38 -5.53
N GLY A 33 9.69 -2.55 -5.49
CA GLY A 33 10.36 -3.86 -5.42
C GLY A 33 11.38 -4.13 -6.54
N SER A 34 11.15 -3.66 -7.76
CA SER A 34 12.08 -3.84 -8.89
C SER A 34 13.46 -3.19 -8.66
N THR A 35 13.55 -2.18 -7.80
CA THR A 35 14.80 -1.50 -7.45
C THR A 35 15.74 -2.36 -6.61
N ARG A 36 15.27 -3.50 -6.09
CA ARG A 36 16.10 -4.52 -5.43
C ARG A 36 16.99 -5.28 -6.41
N THR A 37 16.76 -5.15 -7.72
CA THR A 37 17.54 -5.84 -8.75
C THR A 37 18.99 -5.33 -8.77
N PRO A 38 20.01 -6.18 -8.52
CA PRO A 38 21.40 -5.73 -8.40
C PRO A 38 21.94 -5.02 -9.65
N LYS A 39 21.47 -5.41 -10.84
CA LYS A 39 21.87 -4.78 -12.09
C LYS A 39 21.39 -3.34 -12.21
N ILE A 40 20.17 -3.03 -11.76
CA ILE A 40 19.63 -1.66 -11.74
C ILE A 40 20.43 -0.80 -10.76
N GLN A 41 20.68 -1.32 -9.55
CA GLN A 41 21.47 -0.61 -8.55
C GLN A 41 22.88 -0.30 -9.05
N LYS A 42 23.54 -1.27 -9.70
CA LYS A 42 24.85 -1.05 -10.31
C LYS A 42 24.80 0.04 -11.39
N LEU A 43 23.84 -0.02 -12.31
CA LEU A 43 23.70 0.98 -13.37
C LEU A 43 23.49 2.40 -12.81
N LEU A 44 22.70 2.54 -11.75
CA LEU A 44 22.48 3.84 -11.09
C LEU A 44 23.72 4.34 -10.36
N ARG A 45 24.45 3.46 -9.65
CA ARG A 45 25.74 3.82 -9.02
C ARG A 45 26.74 4.30 -10.08
N ASP A 46 26.90 3.53 -11.16
CA ASP A 46 27.81 3.88 -12.26
C ASP A 46 27.39 5.23 -12.90
N PHE A 47 26.10 5.47 -13.06
CA PHE A 47 25.56 6.72 -13.63
C PHE A 47 25.83 7.94 -12.75
N PHE A 48 25.64 7.81 -11.43
CA PHE A 48 25.85 8.88 -10.43
C PHE A 48 27.27 8.92 -9.85
N ASN A 49 28.29 8.52 -10.61
CA ASN A 49 29.71 8.60 -10.23
C ASN A 49 30.07 7.78 -8.98
N GLU A 50 29.66 6.51 -8.94
CA GLU A 50 29.89 5.56 -7.84
C GLU A 50 29.29 5.98 -6.49
N LYS A 51 28.32 6.90 -6.53
CA LYS A 51 27.60 7.35 -5.34
C LYS A 51 26.85 6.21 -4.67
N GLU A 52 26.84 6.24 -3.33
CA GLU A 52 26.07 5.28 -2.53
C GLU A 52 24.56 5.54 -2.70
N LEU A 53 23.78 4.46 -2.89
CA LEU A 53 22.32 4.56 -3.05
C LEU A 53 21.67 4.48 -1.67
N CYS A 54 20.80 5.44 -1.38
CA CYS A 54 20.17 5.59 -0.08
C CYS A 54 18.94 4.69 0.03
N MET A 55 18.95 3.80 1.03
CA MET A 55 17.81 2.95 1.40
C MET A 55 17.43 3.09 2.90
N PRO A 56 17.22 4.31 3.42
CA PRO A 56 16.83 4.49 4.81
C PRO A 56 15.38 4.05 5.11
N ILE A 57 14.56 3.85 4.06
CA ILE A 57 13.14 3.53 4.16
C ILE A 57 12.88 2.24 3.37
N ASN A 58 11.98 1.39 3.86
CA ASN A 58 11.55 0.20 3.14
C ASN A 58 10.97 0.58 1.76
N PRO A 59 11.54 0.11 0.64
CA PRO A 59 11.13 0.52 -0.70
C PRO A 59 9.69 0.11 -1.05
N ASP A 60 9.12 -0.90 -0.39
CA ASP A 60 7.76 -1.36 -0.67
C ASP A 60 6.70 -0.58 0.12
N GLU A 61 7.09 0.09 1.21
CA GLU A 61 6.18 0.83 2.08
C GLU A 61 6.31 2.35 1.93
N ALA A 62 7.43 2.86 1.40
CA ALA A 62 7.72 4.29 1.31
C ALA A 62 6.60 5.10 0.64
N VAL A 63 6.00 4.57 -0.43
CA VAL A 63 4.87 5.22 -1.13
C VAL A 63 3.63 5.28 -0.24
N ALA A 64 3.31 4.19 0.45
CA ALA A 64 2.16 4.13 1.34
C ALA A 64 2.31 5.07 2.55
N TYR A 65 3.51 5.15 3.13
CA TYR A 65 3.80 6.10 4.21
C TYR A 65 3.62 7.56 3.75
N GLY A 66 4.18 7.92 2.60
CA GLY A 66 4.01 9.27 2.04
C GLY A 66 2.55 9.62 1.79
N ALA A 67 1.79 8.68 1.22
CA ALA A 67 0.35 8.83 1.01
C ALA A 67 -0.44 9.02 2.33
N ALA A 68 -0.09 8.27 3.38
CA ALA A 68 -0.73 8.40 4.69
C ALA A 68 -0.44 9.75 5.36
N VAL A 69 0.80 10.26 5.24
CA VAL A 69 1.15 11.61 5.69
C VAL A 69 0.32 12.66 4.94
N GLN A 70 0.23 12.55 3.61
CA GLN A 70 -0.55 13.49 2.81
C GLN A 70 -2.05 13.41 3.11
N ALA A 71 -2.60 12.20 3.33
CA ALA A 71 -3.98 12.03 3.78
C ALA A 71 -4.23 12.71 5.14
N THR A 72 -3.27 12.62 6.05
CA THR A 72 -3.35 13.27 7.36
C THR A 72 -3.43 14.80 7.21
N ILE A 73 -2.57 15.38 6.36
CA ILE A 73 -2.59 16.81 6.02
C ILE A 73 -3.95 17.22 5.44
N LEU A 74 -4.49 16.43 4.49
CA LEU A 74 -5.77 16.72 3.83
C LEU A 74 -6.98 16.59 4.77
N THR A 75 -6.92 15.71 5.77
CA THR A 75 -7.98 15.58 6.80
C THR A 75 -7.93 16.68 7.86
N GLY A 76 -6.95 17.59 7.81
CA GLY A 76 -6.79 18.69 8.77
C GLY A 76 -6.28 18.25 10.14
N ARG A 77 -5.80 17.02 10.30
CA ARG A 77 -5.15 16.55 11.53
C ARG A 77 -3.72 17.10 11.55
N THR A 78 -3.37 17.79 12.64
CA THR A 78 -2.06 18.46 12.76
C THR A 78 -1.28 17.93 13.96
N ASP A 79 -0.36 17.02 13.71
CA ASP A 79 0.74 16.72 14.63
C ASP A 79 1.82 17.79 14.52
N GLU A 80 2.53 18.11 15.61
CA GLU A 80 3.63 19.09 15.60
C GLU A 80 4.70 18.78 14.55
N LYS A 81 4.89 17.50 14.22
CA LYS A 81 5.87 17.04 13.22
C LYS A 81 5.43 17.24 11.76
N ILE A 82 4.14 17.54 11.51
CA ILE A 82 3.54 17.58 10.17
C ILE A 82 3.08 19.00 9.79
N LYS A 83 3.00 19.92 10.76
CA LYS A 83 2.45 21.28 10.56
C LYS A 83 3.13 22.10 9.47
N ASP A 84 4.41 21.85 9.19
CA ASP A 84 5.21 22.66 8.26
C ASP A 84 5.58 21.95 6.95
N VAL A 85 4.80 20.94 6.54
CA VAL A 85 5.03 20.22 5.28
C VAL A 85 4.28 20.91 4.13
N LEU A 86 5.02 21.52 3.21
CA LEU A 86 4.50 22.02 1.93
C LEU A 86 4.98 21.14 0.78
N LEU A 87 4.06 20.62 -0.01
CA LEU A 87 4.37 19.86 -1.22
C LEU A 87 4.01 20.68 -2.46
N ALA A 88 4.98 20.84 -3.36
CA ALA A 88 4.79 21.42 -4.67
C ALA A 88 5.15 20.37 -5.73
N ASP A 89 4.22 20.09 -6.64
CA ASP A 89 4.38 19.09 -7.70
C ASP A 89 4.36 19.76 -9.08
N VAL A 90 4.90 19.06 -10.09
CA VAL A 90 5.04 19.55 -11.46
C VAL A 90 4.06 18.84 -12.38
N ALA A 91 3.23 19.59 -13.09
CA ALA A 91 2.40 19.05 -14.16
C ALA A 91 3.28 18.72 -15.38
N VAL A 92 3.26 17.46 -15.82
CA VAL A 92 4.06 16.98 -16.97
C VAL A 92 3.45 17.31 -18.35
N VAL A 93 2.33 18.02 -18.39
CA VAL A 93 1.61 18.36 -19.63
C VAL A 93 1.56 19.88 -19.84
N SER A 94 1.81 20.32 -21.08
CA SER A 94 1.67 21.73 -21.45
C SER A 94 0.20 22.12 -21.54
N LEU A 95 -0.20 23.11 -20.74
CA LEU A 95 -1.54 23.68 -20.76
C LEU A 95 -1.48 25.02 -21.50
N ALA A 96 -2.31 25.17 -22.54
CA ALA A 96 -2.52 26.44 -23.22
C ALA A 96 -3.90 26.98 -22.86
N THR A 97 -3.97 28.27 -22.55
CA THR A 97 -5.22 28.99 -22.31
C THR A 97 -5.27 30.19 -23.24
N ASP A 98 -6.33 30.30 -24.03
CA ASP A 98 -6.57 31.46 -24.88
C ASP A 98 -7.20 32.57 -24.05
N LYS A 99 -6.59 33.77 -24.08
CA LYS A 99 -7.04 34.97 -23.35
C LYS A 99 -7.67 36.03 -24.27
N SER A 100 -7.80 35.74 -25.57
CA SER A 100 -8.24 36.71 -26.58
C SER A 100 -9.66 37.24 -26.39
N SER A 101 -10.53 36.51 -25.69
CA SER A 101 -11.95 36.86 -25.60
C SER A 101 -12.33 37.80 -24.45
N GLY A 102 -11.51 37.95 -23.38
CA GLY A 102 -11.81 38.82 -22.23
C GLY A 102 -13.11 38.54 -21.45
N ASP A 103 -13.94 37.62 -21.96
CA ASP A 103 -15.29 37.29 -21.50
C ASP A 103 -15.21 36.12 -20.51
N SER A 104 -15.25 36.41 -19.21
CA SER A 104 -15.31 35.39 -18.16
C SER A 104 -16.74 34.89 -17.98
N ARG A 105 -17.24 34.08 -18.92
CA ARG A 105 -18.35 33.16 -18.67
C ARG A 105 -17.76 31.87 -18.10
N SER A 106 -18.14 31.49 -16.88
CA SER A 106 -17.78 30.21 -16.27
C SER A 106 -18.55 29.07 -16.97
N ILE A 107 -18.19 28.77 -18.22
CA ILE A 107 -18.65 27.58 -18.92
C ILE A 107 -17.71 26.46 -18.46
N ARG A 108 -18.24 25.53 -17.66
CA ARG A 108 -17.48 24.34 -17.23
C ARG A 108 -17.32 23.44 -18.45
N ILE A 109 -16.15 23.45 -19.07
CA ILE A 109 -15.79 22.50 -20.12
C ILE A 109 -15.58 21.14 -19.43
N THR A 110 -16.59 20.27 -19.48
CA THR A 110 -16.43 18.89 -19.01
C THR A 110 -15.62 18.13 -20.06
N ASN A 111 -14.42 17.69 -19.68
CA ASN A 111 -13.65 16.76 -20.48
C ASN A 111 -14.06 15.34 -20.07
N ASP A 112 -15.17 14.86 -20.62
CA ASP A 112 -15.77 13.56 -20.29
C ASP A 112 -14.98 12.38 -20.91
N LYS A 113 -13.92 12.66 -21.67
CA LYS A 113 -13.08 11.61 -22.27
C LYS A 113 -12.19 10.98 -21.20
N GLY A 114 -12.60 9.80 -20.74
CA GLY A 114 -11.83 8.97 -19.81
C GLY A 114 -12.20 9.14 -18.33
N GLN A 115 -13.17 10.01 -18.01
CA GLN A 115 -13.77 10.07 -16.68
C GLN A 115 -15.05 9.24 -16.68
N LEU A 116 -15.24 8.47 -15.60
CA LEU A 116 -16.50 7.77 -15.40
C LEU A 116 -17.61 8.79 -15.15
N SER A 117 -18.77 8.54 -15.74
CA SER A 117 -19.98 9.30 -15.42
C SER A 117 -20.35 9.09 -13.95
N LYS A 118 -21.12 10.01 -13.37
CA LYS A 118 -21.58 9.85 -11.98
C LYS A 118 -22.40 8.57 -11.83
N GLU A 119 -23.18 8.25 -12.85
CA GLU A 119 -24.01 7.06 -12.94
C GLU A 119 -23.15 5.78 -12.99
N ASP A 120 -22.04 5.78 -13.75
CA ASP A 120 -21.10 4.66 -13.76
C ASP A 120 -20.39 4.49 -12.42
N ILE A 121 -20.00 5.59 -11.76
CA ILE A 121 -19.41 5.55 -10.41
C ILE A 121 -20.40 4.93 -9.42
N GLU A 122 -21.66 5.36 -9.44
CA GLU A 122 -22.71 4.80 -8.58
C GLU A 122 -22.99 3.32 -8.87
N ARG A 123 -22.99 2.92 -10.16
CA ARG A 123 -23.11 1.51 -10.55
C ARG A 123 -21.97 0.69 -9.97
N ILE A 124 -20.72 1.14 -10.13
CA ILE A 124 -19.52 0.46 -9.59
C ILE A 124 -19.60 0.35 -8.07
N LEU A 125 -20.03 1.42 -7.39
CA LEU A 125 -20.20 1.40 -5.94
C LEU A 125 -21.27 0.39 -5.50
N ASN A 126 -22.39 0.31 -6.22
CA ASN A 126 -23.45 -0.65 -5.90
C ASN A 126 -23.05 -2.10 -6.21
N GLU A 127 -22.26 -2.33 -7.26
CA GLU A 127 -21.68 -3.63 -7.57
C GLU A 127 -20.61 -4.06 -6.55
N ALA A 128 -19.87 -3.12 -5.96
CA ALA A 128 -18.83 -3.41 -4.96
C ALA A 128 -19.39 -3.75 -3.56
N LYS A 129 -20.50 -3.12 -3.16
CA LYS A 129 -21.15 -3.32 -1.84
C LYS A 129 -21.42 -4.78 -1.44
N PRO A 130 -22.01 -5.65 -2.30
CA PRO A 130 -22.25 -7.04 -1.91
C PRO A 130 -20.96 -7.79 -1.58
N TYR A 131 -19.85 -7.53 -2.29
CA TYR A 131 -18.56 -8.17 -2.02
C TYR A 131 -17.97 -7.76 -0.66
N GLU A 132 -18.23 -6.53 -0.21
CA GLU A 132 -17.86 -6.09 1.14
C GLU A 132 -18.63 -6.89 2.20
N SER A 133 -19.95 -7.04 2.04
CA SER A 133 -20.80 -7.81 2.95
C SER A 133 -20.44 -9.30 2.96
N GLU A 134 -20.21 -9.89 1.78
CA GLU A 134 -19.77 -11.28 1.64
C GLU A 134 -18.40 -11.48 2.31
N GLY A 135 -17.46 -10.57 2.09
CA GLY A 135 -16.14 -10.60 2.73
C GLY A 135 -16.24 -10.51 4.25
N GLN A 136 -17.14 -9.67 4.77
CA GLN A 136 -17.38 -9.52 6.20
C GLN A 136 -18.01 -10.77 6.81
N GLU A 137 -19.04 -11.35 6.17
CA GLU A 137 -19.68 -12.58 6.63
C GLU A 137 -18.70 -13.76 6.66
N GLN A 138 -17.83 -13.87 5.65
CA GLN A 138 -16.77 -14.89 5.64
C GLN A 138 -15.74 -14.66 6.74
N ARG A 139 -15.32 -13.41 6.97
CA ARG A 139 -14.43 -13.06 8.09
C ARG A 139 -15.03 -13.45 9.44
N GLU A 140 -16.32 -13.19 9.64
CA GLU A 140 -17.05 -13.55 10.87
C GLU A 140 -17.17 -15.07 11.03
N LYS A 141 -17.48 -15.81 9.97
CA LYS A 141 -17.47 -17.28 9.98
C LYS A 141 -16.10 -17.83 10.36
N VAL A 142 -15.04 -17.30 9.76
CA VAL A 142 -13.66 -17.70 10.08
C VAL A 142 -13.30 -17.34 11.52
N ALA A 143 -13.67 -16.16 11.99
CA ALA A 143 -13.44 -15.73 13.37
C ALA A 143 -14.20 -16.61 14.38
N GLY A 144 -15.45 -16.97 14.10
CA GLY A 144 -16.24 -17.89 14.92
C GLY A 144 -15.61 -19.29 15.00
N ARG A 145 -15.15 -19.83 13.86
CA ARG A 145 -14.41 -21.10 13.81
C ARG A 145 -13.10 -21.03 14.60
N SER A 146 -12.33 -19.97 14.41
CA SER A 146 -11.06 -19.76 15.13
C SER A 146 -11.26 -19.63 16.64
N SER A 147 -12.33 -18.96 17.08
CA SER A 147 -12.68 -18.83 18.49
C SER A 147 -13.01 -20.19 19.13
N LEU A 148 -13.85 -20.98 18.45
CA LEU A 148 -14.17 -22.34 18.89
C LEU A 148 -12.92 -23.23 18.93
N GLN A 149 -12.09 -23.18 17.88
CA GLN A 149 -10.86 -23.96 17.80
C GLN A 149 -9.89 -23.60 18.94
N SER A 150 -9.75 -22.31 19.25
CA SER A 150 -8.93 -21.85 20.38
C SER A 150 -9.45 -22.35 21.73
N TYR A 151 -10.78 -22.39 21.92
CA TYR A 151 -11.39 -22.93 23.14
C TYR A 151 -11.21 -24.45 23.25
N VAL A 152 -11.43 -25.19 22.15
CA VAL A 152 -11.21 -26.65 22.13
C VAL A 152 -9.75 -26.99 22.42
N TYR A 153 -8.81 -26.20 21.90
CA TYR A 153 -7.39 -26.36 22.16
C TYR A 153 -7.03 -26.08 23.62
N SER A 154 -7.60 -25.03 24.24
CA SER A 154 -7.35 -24.73 25.66
C SER A 154 -7.93 -25.80 26.58
N VAL A 155 -9.11 -26.34 26.26
CA VAL A 155 -9.72 -27.47 26.99
C VAL A 155 -8.87 -28.73 26.87
N LYS A 156 -8.35 -29.02 25.67
CA LYS A 156 -7.43 -30.16 25.46
C LYS A 156 -6.16 -30.00 26.30
N GLN A 157 -5.54 -28.82 26.30
CA GLN A 157 -4.34 -28.54 27.09
C GLN A 157 -4.60 -28.63 28.61
N ALA A 158 -5.74 -28.11 29.08
CA ALA A 158 -6.15 -28.22 30.48
C ALA A 158 -6.36 -29.68 30.89
N ALA A 159 -6.97 -30.51 30.04
CA ALA A 159 -7.17 -31.93 30.29
C ALA A 159 -5.86 -32.75 30.29
N GLU A 160 -4.86 -32.33 29.51
CA GLU A 160 -3.53 -32.98 29.46
C GLU A 160 -2.62 -32.57 30.64
N SER A 161 -2.82 -31.37 31.19
CA SER A 161 -2.03 -30.84 32.32
C SER A 161 -2.58 -31.16 33.71
N ASP A 162 -3.84 -31.61 33.81
CA ASP A 162 -4.46 -31.94 35.10
C ASP A 162 -3.95 -33.28 35.66
N SER A 163 -3.57 -33.29 36.95
CA SER A 163 -3.16 -34.48 37.68
C SER A 163 -4.28 -35.52 37.77
N ASP A 164 -3.95 -36.81 37.79
CA ASP A 164 -4.91 -37.94 37.75
C ASP A 164 -5.93 -38.00 38.89
N ASP A 165 -5.79 -37.15 39.92
CA ASP A 165 -6.70 -37.10 41.06
C ASP A 165 -8.05 -36.40 40.76
N ARG A 166 -8.16 -35.57 39.71
CA ARG A 166 -9.37 -34.77 39.43
C ARG A 166 -10.24 -35.31 38.29
N LEU A 167 -9.66 -36.08 37.38
CA LEU A 167 -10.32 -36.58 36.17
C LEU A 167 -9.92 -38.03 35.92
N SER A 168 -10.91 -38.91 35.69
CA SER A 168 -10.65 -40.32 35.37
C SER A 168 -9.93 -40.45 34.02
N SER A 169 -9.10 -41.48 33.88
CA SER A 169 -8.41 -41.81 32.61
C SER A 169 -9.39 -42.06 31.45
N SER A 170 -10.58 -42.58 31.76
CA SER A 170 -11.70 -42.73 30.81
C SER A 170 -12.21 -41.39 30.30
N ASP A 171 -12.36 -40.38 31.17
CA ASP A 171 -12.94 -39.10 30.79
C ASP A 171 -11.94 -38.21 30.06
N LYS A 172 -10.64 -38.28 30.41
CA LYS A 172 -9.56 -37.67 29.62
C LYS A 172 -9.54 -38.20 28.18
N ALA A 173 -9.72 -39.51 27.98
CA ALA A 173 -9.77 -40.12 26.65
C ALA A 173 -10.98 -39.64 25.83
N LYS A 174 -12.17 -39.53 26.46
CA LYS A 174 -13.38 -39.00 25.81
C LYS A 174 -13.22 -37.53 25.41
N VAL A 175 -12.71 -36.69 26.31
CA VAL A 175 -12.47 -35.26 26.03
C VAL A 175 -11.50 -35.11 24.86
N LYS A 176 -10.41 -35.90 24.84
CA LYS A 176 -9.44 -35.88 23.74
C LYS A 176 -10.07 -36.31 22.41
N GLN A 177 -10.85 -37.38 22.40
CA GLN A 177 -11.54 -37.85 21.19
C GLN A 177 -12.52 -36.81 20.64
N ILE A 178 -13.26 -36.12 21.51
CA ILE A 178 -14.19 -35.05 21.12
C ILE A 178 -13.43 -33.83 20.60
N CYS A 179 -12.37 -33.39 21.29
CA CYS A 179 -11.54 -32.27 20.86
C CYS A 179 -10.87 -32.53 19.51
N ASP A 180 -10.32 -33.73 19.30
CA ASP A 180 -9.67 -34.12 18.05
C ASP A 180 -10.67 -34.22 16.88
N GLY A 181 -11.92 -34.61 17.15
CA GLY A 181 -12.99 -34.65 16.16
C GLY A 181 -13.53 -33.28 15.72
N ILE A 182 -13.40 -32.24 16.56
CA ILE A 182 -13.85 -30.86 16.25
C ILE A 182 -12.74 -30.06 15.55
N THR A 183 -11.48 -30.48 15.66
CA THR A 183 -10.31 -29.76 15.13
C THR A 183 -9.92 -30.20 13.70
N GLN A 184 -10.55 -31.23 13.15
CA GLN A 184 -10.43 -31.67 11.74
C GLN A 184 -11.34 -30.87 10.81
#